data_AF-A0A8K0KC12-F1
#
_entry.id   AF-A0A8K0KC12-F1
#
_cell.length_a   1.000
_cell.length_b   1.000
_cell.length_c   1.000
_cell.angle_alpha   90.00
_cell.angle_beta   90.00
_cell.angle_gamma   90.00
#
_symmetry.space_group_name_H-M   'P 1'
#
loop_
_entity.id
_entity.type
_entity.pdbx_description
1 polymer ?
#
loop_
_entity_poly.entity_id
_entity_poly.type
_entity_poly.pdbx_seq_one_letter_code
_entity_poly.pdbx_strand_id
1 'polypeptide(L)'
;VNKIWASISHDVLVATNSFGNLYSITWKGPGILLSISQINFPSAGKYFTDLGMVMQEPVYDERSVDIIIKENADVLNEWRGRFNAAFNKKEGSDITFIVGEGIIYAHRAILSIQSSYLNAIFNNDWKENSENNQVIIKEYSYPTYLRFMRFLYTGNLEISSHESTLELLKLAHEYVEKPLLDLCKNMVIQGLTVENAFSTYSVANLLGLEDVRQACKGLIGRNLEDVILSDDIFNQDEALLLRCMRDMVCSKDIVGHKGN
;
A
#
# COMPACT_ATOMS: atom_id res chain seq x y z
N VAL A 1 -0.12 13.60 14.74
CA VAL A 1 1.15 14.10 15.33
C VAL A 1 1.86 12.89 15.93
N ASN A 2 2.86 12.36 15.24
CA ASN A 2 3.51 11.10 15.61
C ASN A 2 4.39 11.30 16.85
N LYS A 3 4.01 10.69 17.97
CA LYS A 3 4.83 10.68 19.19
C LYS A 3 5.91 9.61 19.05
N ILE A 4 7.16 10.02 18.88
CA ILE A 4 8.32 9.13 18.89
C ILE A 4 8.72 8.94 20.36
N TRP A 5 8.79 7.70 20.84
CA TRP A 5 9.22 7.38 22.20
C TRP A 5 10.67 6.90 22.13
N ALA A 6 11.62 7.74 22.53
CA ALA A 6 13.04 7.40 22.54
C ALA A 6 13.54 7.27 23.98
N SER A 7 14.05 6.10 24.36
CA SER A 7 14.94 5.95 25.51
C SER A 7 16.36 5.86 24.99
N ILE A 8 17.24 6.72 25.49
CA ILE A 8 18.60 6.89 25.00
C ILE A 8 19.55 6.13 25.95
N SER A 9 20.20 5.09 25.42
CA SER A 9 21.59 4.84 25.78
C SER A 9 22.45 5.33 24.60
N HIS A 10 23.72 5.67 24.84
CA HIS A 10 24.56 6.40 23.87
C HIS A 10 24.64 5.77 22.46
N ASP A 11 24.34 4.47 22.33
CA ASP A 11 24.47 3.71 21.08
C ASP A 11 23.16 3.07 20.57
N VAL A 12 22.03 3.25 21.28
CA VAL A 12 20.76 2.59 20.95
C VAL A 12 19.58 3.55 21.07
N LEU A 13 18.80 3.67 19.99
CA LEU A 13 17.56 4.42 19.91
C LEU A 13 16.40 3.48 19.62
N VAL A 14 15.30 3.65 20.35
CA VAL A 14 14.02 3.00 20.03
C VAL A 14 13.12 4.01 19.34
N ALA A 15 12.52 3.63 18.22
CA ALA A 15 11.63 4.49 17.45
C ALA A 15 10.32 3.75 17.12
N THR A 16 9.25 4.51 16.94
CA THR A 16 7.99 4.00 16.39
C THR A 16 7.73 4.62 15.03
N ASN A 17 7.25 3.83 14.07
CA ASN A 17 6.73 4.40 12.82
C ASN A 17 5.32 4.98 13.04
N SER A 18 4.75 5.58 11.99
CA SER A 18 3.37 6.12 11.99
C SER A 18 2.28 5.06 12.22
N PHE A 19 2.66 3.77 12.21
CA PHE A 19 1.78 2.62 12.40
C PHE A 19 1.94 1.97 13.79
N GLY A 20 2.75 2.54 14.68
CA GLY A 20 2.94 2.03 16.05
C GLY A 20 3.94 0.87 16.18
N ASN A 21 4.61 0.48 15.10
CA ASN A 21 5.62 -0.58 15.16
C ASN A 21 6.91 -0.05 15.77
N LEU A 22 7.45 -0.78 16.74
CA LEU A 22 8.70 -0.44 17.42
C LEU A 22 9.91 -0.98 16.67
N TYR A 23 10.96 -0.17 16.60
CA TYR A 23 12.24 -0.50 16.00
C TYR A 23 13.36 -0.14 16.97
N SER A 24 14.36 -1.02 17.07
CA SER A 24 15.66 -0.69 17.64
C SER A 24 16.59 -0.23 16.53
N ILE A 25 17.28 0.87 16.77
CA ILE A 25 18.23 1.51 15.87
C ILE A 25 19.54 1.62 16.64
N THR A 26 20.58 0.91 16.18
CA THR A 26 21.88 0.88 16.85
C THR A 26 22.93 1.63 16.03
N TRP A 27 23.83 2.34 16.70
CA TRP A 27 24.89 3.13 16.07
C TRP A 27 26.27 2.73 16.61
N LYS A 28 27.32 2.90 15.80
CA LYS A 28 28.72 2.80 16.24
C LYS A 28 29.35 4.19 16.26
N GLY A 29 29.08 4.95 17.30
CA GLY A 29 29.48 6.36 17.37
C GLY A 29 28.64 7.27 16.46
N PRO A 30 29.04 8.55 16.30
CA PRO A 30 28.23 9.55 15.60
C PRO A 30 28.02 9.19 14.12
N GLY A 31 26.77 8.94 13.72
CA GLY A 31 26.36 8.84 12.31
C GLY A 31 26.59 7.50 11.60
N ILE A 32 27.15 6.48 12.26
CA ILE A 32 27.33 5.14 11.65
C ILE A 32 26.20 4.22 12.08
N LEU A 33 25.19 4.05 11.22
CA LEU A 33 24.08 3.12 11.46
C LEU A 33 24.59 1.68 11.37
N LEU A 34 24.48 0.92 12.47
CA LEU A 34 24.84 -0.49 12.51
C LEU A 34 23.69 -1.39 12.07
N SER A 35 22.48 -1.14 12.59
CA SER A 35 21.33 -2.00 12.33
C SER A 35 20.01 -1.31 12.66
N ILE A 36 18.96 -1.73 11.96
CA ILE A 36 17.57 -1.45 12.31
C ILE A 36 16.85 -2.80 12.42
N SER A 37 16.30 -3.09 13.59
CA SER A 37 15.57 -4.34 13.85
C SER A 37 14.21 -4.07 14.46
N GLN A 38 13.15 -4.63 13.87
CA GLN A 38 11.78 -4.52 14.38
C GLN A 38 11.64 -5.31 15.69
N ILE A 39 11.03 -4.69 16.69
CA ILE A 39 10.77 -5.29 18.00
C ILE A 39 9.38 -5.92 17.98
N ASN A 40 9.32 -7.25 18.14
CA ASN A 40 8.05 -7.97 18.24
C ASN A 40 7.44 -7.83 19.65
N PHE A 41 6.21 -7.33 19.70
CA PHE A 41 5.49 -6.92 20.91
C PHE A 41 5.30 -7.95 22.04
N PRO A 42 5.22 -9.28 21.83
CA PRO A 42 4.97 -10.21 22.94
C PRO A 42 6.08 -10.21 24.01
N SER A 43 7.26 -9.68 23.69
CA SER A 43 8.45 -9.72 24.57
C SER A 43 8.95 -8.34 25.03
N ALA A 44 8.37 -7.26 24.47
CA ALA A 44 8.90 -5.91 24.64
C ALA A 44 8.84 -5.42 26.10
N GLY A 45 7.71 -5.67 26.79
CA GLY A 45 7.52 -5.25 28.18
C GLY A 45 8.56 -5.83 29.16
N LYS A 46 8.94 -7.10 28.96
CA LYS A 46 9.95 -7.80 29.76
C LYS A 46 11.38 -7.34 29.44
N TYR A 47 11.66 -7.09 28.16
CA TYR A 47 12.97 -6.61 27.71
C TYR A 47 13.36 -5.26 28.33
N PHE A 48 12.42 -4.32 28.40
CA PHE A 48 12.66 -2.99 28.98
C PHE A 48 12.80 -3.02 30.51
N THR A 49 12.08 -3.92 31.19
CA THR A 49 12.19 -4.09 32.66
C THR A 49 13.49 -4.80 33.06
N ASP A 50 13.90 -5.84 32.33
CA ASP A 50 15.14 -6.59 32.60
C ASP A 50 16.41 -5.72 32.37
N LEU A 51 16.34 -4.69 31.52
CA LEU A 51 17.41 -3.72 31.27
C LEU A 51 17.37 -2.49 32.19
N GLY A 52 16.41 -2.41 33.12
CA GLY A 52 16.27 -1.26 34.03
C GLY A 52 15.93 0.06 33.32
N MET A 53 15.34 -0.01 32.12
CA MET A 53 15.01 1.17 31.32
C MET A 53 13.70 1.80 31.79
N VAL A 54 13.74 3.09 32.12
CA VAL A 54 12.54 3.89 32.45
C VAL A 54 12.10 4.64 31.20
N MET A 55 10.84 4.44 30.80
CA MET A 55 10.22 5.21 29.70
C MET A 55 10.01 6.64 30.18
N GLN A 56 10.69 7.61 29.54
CA GLN A 56 10.43 9.04 29.70
C GLN A 56 10.00 9.61 28.34
N GLU A 57 9.11 10.60 28.33
CA GLU A 57 8.88 11.39 27.12
C GLU A 57 10.20 12.08 26.72
N PRO A 58 10.64 11.98 25.46
CA PRO A 58 11.91 12.55 25.06
C PRO A 58 11.88 14.08 25.19
N VAL A 59 12.92 14.63 25.81
CA VAL A 59 13.21 16.07 25.75
C VAL A 59 13.84 16.32 24.38
N TYR A 60 13.08 16.92 23.47
CA TYR A 60 13.52 17.22 22.12
C TYR A 60 14.66 18.25 22.14
N ASP A 61 15.82 17.91 21.53
CA ASP A 61 16.68 18.90 20.90
C ASP A 61 16.33 18.91 19.40
N GLU A 62 15.53 19.88 18.99
CA GLU A 62 14.97 20.01 17.62
C GLU A 62 16.03 20.04 16.51
N ARG A 63 17.32 20.23 16.84
CA ARG A 63 18.35 20.53 15.84
C ARG A 63 19.11 19.31 15.30
N SER A 64 19.15 18.18 16.00
CA SER A 64 20.12 17.12 15.68
C SER A 64 19.58 15.94 14.87
N VAL A 65 18.28 15.62 14.98
CA VAL A 65 17.66 14.45 14.31
C VAL A 65 17.04 14.81 12.96
N ASP A 66 16.72 16.09 12.74
CA ASP A 66 16.10 16.59 11.51
C ASP A 66 17.08 16.70 10.32
N ILE A 67 18.39 16.76 10.57
CA ILE A 67 19.38 17.11 9.54
C ILE A 67 19.69 15.94 8.58
N ILE A 68 19.60 14.68 9.01
CA ILE A 68 20.01 13.53 8.17
C ILE A 68 18.88 13.02 7.25
N ILE A 69 17.61 13.36 7.53
CA ILE A 69 16.46 12.94 6.69
C ILE A 69 16.06 14.02 5.66
N LYS A 70 16.33 15.31 5.94
CA LYS A 70 15.90 16.42 5.07
C LYS A 70 16.77 16.62 3.83
N GLU A 71 18.09 16.40 3.90
CA GLU A 71 19.01 16.77 2.80
C GLU A 71 18.76 16.05 1.47
N ASN A 72 18.08 14.90 1.46
CA ASN A 72 17.77 14.17 0.23
C ASN A 72 16.30 14.28 -0.23
N ALA A 73 15.39 14.81 0.60
CA ALA A 73 13.98 14.88 0.26
C ALA A 73 13.71 15.86 -0.89
N ASP A 74 14.38 17.02 -0.88
CA ASP A 74 14.20 18.05 -1.90
C ASP A 74 14.71 17.59 -3.27
N VAL A 75 15.86 16.91 -3.32
CA VAL A 75 16.41 16.34 -4.55
C VAL A 75 15.49 15.25 -5.12
N LEU A 76 14.99 14.37 -4.26
CA LEU A 76 14.03 13.33 -4.66
C LEU A 76 12.71 13.94 -5.16
N ASN A 77 12.21 14.99 -4.51
CA ASN A 77 11.02 15.72 -4.94
C ASN A 77 11.25 16.42 -6.29
N GLU A 78 12.43 16.99 -6.52
CA GLU A 78 12.80 17.58 -7.79
C GLU A 78 12.83 16.52 -8.91
N TRP A 79 13.46 15.37 -8.67
CA TRP A 79 13.49 14.27 -9.64
C TRP A 79 12.10 13.74 -9.93
N ARG A 80 11.27 13.53 -8.90
CA ARG A 80 9.86 13.17 -9.05
C ARG A 80 9.11 14.21 -9.88
N GLY A 81 9.37 15.50 -9.66
CA GLY A 81 8.80 16.59 -10.46
C GLY A 81 9.19 16.50 -11.93
N ARG A 82 10.46 16.19 -12.24
CA ARG A 82 10.93 15.99 -13.62
C ARG A 82 10.29 14.77 -14.29
N PHE A 83 10.18 13.64 -13.60
CA PHE A 83 9.47 12.46 -14.12
C PHE A 83 7.98 12.73 -14.32
N ASN A 84 7.33 13.41 -13.38
CA ASN A 84 5.94 13.83 -13.52
C ASN A 84 5.75 14.80 -14.70
N ALA A 85 6.74 15.66 -14.98
CA ALA A 85 6.71 16.56 -16.12
C ALA A 85 6.93 15.85 -17.47
N ALA A 86 7.56 14.67 -17.48
CA ALA A 86 7.70 13.82 -18.67
C ALA A 86 6.50 12.86 -18.85
N PHE A 87 5.72 12.62 -17.79
CA PHE A 87 4.57 11.73 -17.81
C PHE A 87 3.51 12.18 -18.82
N ASN A 88 3.02 11.23 -19.62
CA ASN A 88 1.98 11.42 -20.63
C ASN A 88 2.28 12.53 -21.66
N LYS A 89 3.56 12.75 -21.98
CA LYS A 89 3.99 13.62 -23.08
C LYS A 89 4.35 12.83 -24.32
N LYS A 90 3.95 13.33 -25.48
CA LYS A 90 4.27 12.68 -26.75
C LYS A 90 5.76 12.79 -27.09
N GLU A 91 6.39 13.87 -26.69
CA GLU A 91 7.82 14.12 -26.93
C GLU A 91 8.67 13.10 -26.18
N GLY A 92 9.49 12.33 -26.90
CA GLY A 92 10.40 11.33 -26.33
C GLY A 92 9.75 9.97 -26.02
N SER A 93 8.41 9.86 -26.10
CA SER A 93 7.72 8.60 -25.90
C SER A 93 7.95 7.62 -27.06
N ASP A 94 8.24 6.37 -26.72
CA ASP A 94 8.53 5.25 -27.63
C ASP A 94 7.48 4.13 -27.56
N ILE A 95 6.43 4.33 -26.75
CA ILE A 95 5.27 3.45 -26.64
C ILE A 95 4.00 4.25 -26.34
N THR A 96 2.86 3.78 -26.85
CA THR A 96 1.55 4.39 -26.62
C THR A 96 0.58 3.34 -26.11
N PHE A 97 -0.14 3.64 -25.03
CA PHE A 97 -1.22 2.80 -24.53
C PHE A 97 -2.58 3.39 -24.95
N ILE A 98 -3.43 2.57 -25.55
CA ILE A 98 -4.80 2.88 -25.92
C ILE A 98 -5.69 2.23 -24.86
N VAL A 99 -6.34 3.03 -24.02
CA VAL A 99 -7.15 2.56 -22.89
C VAL A 99 -8.59 3.06 -23.08
N GLY A 100 -9.46 2.19 -23.60
CA GLY A 100 -10.77 2.62 -24.09
C GLY A 100 -10.62 3.70 -25.18
N GLU A 101 -11.17 4.89 -24.93
CA GLU A 101 -11.05 6.06 -25.84
C GLU A 101 -9.84 6.97 -25.52
N GLY A 102 -9.10 6.68 -24.44
CA GLY A 102 -7.98 7.48 -24.00
C GLY A 102 -6.63 6.99 -24.54
N ILE A 103 -5.68 7.92 -24.67
CA ILE A 103 -4.32 7.65 -25.14
C ILE A 103 -3.32 8.07 -24.06
N ILE A 104 -2.36 7.20 -23.74
CA ILE A 104 -1.28 7.47 -22.81
C ILE A 104 0.06 7.30 -23.52
N TYR A 105 0.83 8.37 -23.62
CA TYR A 105 2.20 8.33 -24.13
C TYR A 105 3.18 7.95 -23.01
N ALA A 106 4.08 7.01 -23.28
CA ALA A 106 5.02 6.55 -22.28
C ALA A 106 6.40 6.17 -22.86
N HIS A 107 7.33 5.93 -21.94
CA HIS A 107 8.73 5.61 -22.19
C HIS A 107 8.99 4.19 -21.67
N ARG A 108 9.32 3.25 -22.55
CA ARG A 108 9.64 1.85 -22.21
C ARG A 108 10.74 1.78 -21.17
N ALA A 109 11.79 2.59 -21.33
CA ALA A 109 12.92 2.62 -20.40
C ALA A 109 12.49 2.91 -18.94
N ILE A 110 11.62 3.91 -18.72
CA ILE A 110 11.13 4.25 -17.37
C ILE A 110 10.28 3.10 -16.83
N LEU A 111 9.34 2.61 -17.64
CA LEU A 111 8.43 1.54 -17.24
C LEU A 111 9.17 0.22 -16.93
N SER A 112 10.18 -0.14 -17.73
CA SER A 112 11.04 -1.31 -17.51
C SER A 112 11.84 -1.23 -16.21
N ILE A 113 12.32 -0.04 -15.84
CA ILE A 113 13.06 0.14 -14.58
C ILE A 113 12.14 -0.05 -13.38
N GLN A 114 10.89 0.41 -13.50
CA GLN A 114 9.96 0.51 -12.38
C GLN A 114 9.13 -0.77 -12.21
N SER A 115 8.87 -1.48 -13.30
CA SER A 115 8.02 -2.67 -13.33
C SER A 115 8.75 -3.84 -13.96
N SER A 116 9.01 -4.87 -13.15
CA SER A 116 9.62 -6.11 -13.62
C SER A 116 8.73 -6.85 -14.63
N TYR A 117 7.41 -6.75 -14.45
CA TYR A 117 6.41 -7.30 -15.36
C TYR A 117 6.49 -6.63 -16.73
N LEU A 118 6.43 -5.29 -16.78
CA LEU A 118 6.55 -4.55 -18.04
C LEU A 118 7.92 -4.75 -18.69
N ASN A 119 8.99 -4.86 -17.91
CA ASN A 119 10.32 -5.16 -18.43
C ASN A 119 10.38 -6.52 -19.13
N ALA A 120 9.86 -7.58 -18.49
CA ALA A 120 9.82 -8.91 -19.07
C ALA A 120 8.99 -8.90 -20.38
N ILE A 121 7.88 -8.19 -20.34
CA ILE A 121 6.96 -8.03 -21.46
C ILE A 121 7.62 -7.32 -22.64
N PHE A 122 8.37 -6.24 -22.43
CA PHE A 122 9.03 -5.51 -23.51
C PHE A 122 10.22 -6.27 -24.10
N ASN A 123 10.87 -7.14 -23.32
CA ASN A 123 12.05 -7.88 -23.75
C ASN A 123 11.74 -9.25 -24.40
N ASN A 124 10.56 -9.85 -24.16
CA ASN A 124 10.21 -11.19 -24.65
C ASN A 124 9.47 -11.19 -26.00
N ASP A 125 9.92 -10.40 -26.98
CA ASP A 125 9.26 -10.19 -28.27
C ASP A 125 7.77 -9.82 -28.10
N TRP A 126 7.51 -8.58 -27.69
CA TRP A 126 6.17 -7.98 -27.69
C TRP A 126 5.58 -7.99 -29.12
N LYS A 127 4.74 -9.00 -29.40
CA LYS A 127 4.14 -9.24 -30.74
C LYS A 127 2.85 -8.47 -31.01
N GLU A 128 2.28 -7.77 -30.04
CA GLU A 128 1.08 -6.97 -30.28
C GLU A 128 1.45 -5.61 -30.91
N ASN A 129 1.14 -5.46 -32.20
CA ASN A 129 1.31 -4.23 -32.99
C ASN A 129 2.73 -3.63 -32.96
N SER A 130 3.75 -4.48 -33.17
CA SER A 130 5.15 -4.06 -33.37
C SER A 130 5.33 -3.00 -34.47
N GLU A 131 4.37 -2.89 -35.40
CA GLU A 131 4.39 -1.89 -36.47
C GLU A 131 4.11 -0.46 -35.98
N ASN A 132 3.35 -0.27 -34.88
CA ASN A 132 2.90 1.06 -34.42
C ASN A 132 3.30 1.43 -32.98
N ASN A 133 4.02 0.57 -32.25
CA ASN A 133 4.38 0.79 -30.84
C ASN A 133 3.15 1.10 -29.94
N GLN A 134 2.04 0.41 -30.19
CA GLN A 134 0.78 0.61 -29.49
C GLN A 134 0.38 -0.62 -28.67
N VAL A 135 -0.10 -0.38 -27.46
CA VAL A 135 -0.64 -1.38 -26.53
C VAL A 135 -2.11 -1.08 -26.29
N ILE A 136 -2.99 -2.05 -26.51
CA ILE A 136 -4.43 -1.87 -26.30
C ILE A 136 -4.81 -2.49 -24.95
N ILE A 137 -5.39 -1.68 -24.06
CA ILE A 137 -5.89 -2.09 -22.76
C ILE A 137 -7.41 -1.99 -22.79
N LYS A 138 -8.09 -3.11 -22.56
CA LYS A 138 -9.56 -3.22 -22.63
C LYS A 138 -10.21 -3.43 -21.27
N GLU A 139 -9.42 -3.93 -20.33
CA GLU A 139 -9.84 -4.45 -19.02
C GLU A 139 -10.00 -3.33 -17.99
N TYR A 140 -9.37 -2.18 -18.23
CA TYR A 140 -9.28 -1.08 -17.27
C TYR A 140 -9.76 0.24 -17.86
N SER A 141 -10.34 1.07 -17.00
CA SER A 141 -10.72 2.43 -17.35
C SER A 141 -9.48 3.31 -17.56
N TYR A 142 -9.58 4.28 -18.47
CA TYR A 142 -8.50 5.26 -18.70
C TYR A 142 -8.03 5.95 -17.41
N PRO A 143 -8.91 6.44 -16.51
CA PRO A 143 -8.47 7.09 -15.27
C PRO A 143 -7.67 6.16 -14.35
N THR A 144 -8.05 4.89 -14.23
CA THR A 144 -7.35 3.92 -13.37
C THR A 144 -5.99 3.58 -13.94
N TYR A 145 -5.92 3.30 -15.25
CA TYR A 145 -4.67 2.97 -15.90
C TYR A 145 -3.70 4.16 -15.96
N LEU A 146 -4.23 5.39 -16.13
CA LEU A 146 -3.44 6.62 -16.07
C LEU A 146 -2.81 6.82 -14.68
N ARG A 147 -3.57 6.56 -13.60
CA ARG A 147 -3.04 6.62 -12.23
C ARG A 147 -1.95 5.59 -11.98
N PHE A 148 -2.14 4.36 -12.45
CA PHE A 148 -1.12 3.33 -12.40
C PHE A 148 0.18 3.76 -13.11
N MET A 149 0.06 4.24 -14.34
CA MET A 149 1.22 4.69 -15.11
C MET A 149 1.90 5.89 -14.42
N ARG A 150 1.13 6.82 -13.84
CA ARG A 150 1.71 7.94 -13.08
C ARG A 150 2.44 7.47 -11.83
N PHE A 151 1.93 6.44 -11.15
CA PHE A 151 2.61 5.83 -10.03
C PHE A 151 3.96 5.24 -10.44
N LEU A 152 4.03 4.53 -11.57
CA LEU A 152 5.31 4.01 -12.08
C LEU A 152 6.31 5.13 -12.37
N TYR A 153 5.88 6.30 -12.84
CA TYR A 153 6.79 7.42 -13.09
C TYR A 153 7.27 8.12 -11.83
N THR A 154 6.40 8.23 -10.82
CA THR A 154 6.60 9.20 -9.74
C THR A 154 6.69 8.57 -8.36
N GLY A 155 6.29 7.32 -8.21
CA GLY A 155 6.04 6.68 -6.92
C GLY A 155 5.02 7.45 -6.07
N ASN A 156 4.17 8.28 -6.69
CA ASN A 156 3.08 8.97 -6.03
C ASN A 156 1.75 8.39 -6.47
N LEU A 157 0.79 8.41 -5.55
CA LEU A 157 -0.54 7.96 -5.85
C LEU A 157 -1.58 8.98 -5.38
N GLU A 158 -2.32 9.51 -6.34
CA GLU A 158 -3.45 10.42 -6.12
C GLU A 158 -4.74 9.62 -6.29
N ILE A 159 -5.30 9.14 -5.18
CA ILE A 159 -6.59 8.43 -5.20
C ILE A 159 -7.70 9.29 -4.61
N SER A 160 -8.88 9.18 -5.20
CA SER A 160 -10.07 9.98 -4.86
C SER A 160 -11.19 9.18 -4.20
N SER A 161 -11.30 7.86 -4.43
CA SER A 161 -12.39 7.04 -3.87
C SER A 161 -11.94 5.62 -3.52
N HIS A 162 -12.75 4.94 -2.70
CA HIS A 162 -12.53 3.54 -2.33
C HIS A 162 -12.58 2.61 -3.55
N GLU A 163 -13.56 2.80 -4.44
CA GLU A 163 -13.68 2.00 -5.67
C GLU A 163 -12.46 2.18 -6.58
N SER A 164 -11.99 3.43 -6.72
CA SER A 164 -10.78 3.73 -7.49
C SER A 164 -9.55 3.01 -6.91
N THR A 165 -9.48 2.89 -5.58
CA THR A 165 -8.41 2.16 -4.89
C THR A 165 -8.52 0.65 -5.15
N LEU A 166 -9.74 0.09 -5.16
CA LEU A 166 -9.97 -1.33 -5.46
C LEU A 166 -9.63 -1.69 -6.90
N GLU A 167 -9.96 -0.85 -7.88
CA GLU A 167 -9.55 -1.08 -9.26
C GLU A 167 -8.03 -1.08 -9.41
N LEU A 168 -7.36 -0.13 -8.76
CA LEU A 168 -5.91 -0.06 -8.78
C LEU A 168 -5.25 -1.20 -8.03
N LEU A 169 -5.87 -1.70 -6.96
CA LEU A 169 -5.42 -2.89 -6.22
C LEU A 169 -5.41 -4.12 -7.14
N LYS A 170 -6.47 -4.32 -7.95
CA LYS A 170 -6.52 -5.40 -8.95
C LYS A 170 -5.40 -5.28 -9.97
N LEU A 171 -5.20 -4.07 -10.48
CA LEU A 171 -4.17 -3.79 -11.47
C LEU A 171 -2.75 -4.02 -10.89
N ALA A 172 -2.49 -3.54 -9.68
CA ALA A 172 -1.22 -3.75 -8.98
C ALA A 172 -0.95 -5.25 -8.74
N HIS A 173 -1.98 -6.03 -8.45
CA HIS A 173 -1.87 -7.48 -8.31
C HIS A 173 -1.54 -8.15 -9.65
N GLU A 174 -2.25 -7.80 -10.72
CA GLU A 174 -2.03 -8.35 -12.07
C GLU A 174 -0.63 -8.04 -12.61
N TYR A 175 -0.16 -6.81 -12.44
CA TYR A 175 1.16 -6.37 -12.89
C TYR A 175 2.27 -6.74 -11.89
N VAL A 176 1.93 -7.41 -10.78
CA VAL A 176 2.87 -7.86 -9.74
C VAL A 176 3.66 -6.68 -9.12
N GLU A 177 3.02 -5.52 -9.03
CA GLU A 177 3.61 -4.29 -8.51
C GLU A 177 3.46 -4.20 -6.99
N LYS A 178 4.33 -4.90 -6.27
CA LYS A 178 4.27 -5.03 -4.81
C LYS A 178 4.17 -3.69 -4.05
N PRO A 179 4.98 -2.64 -4.35
CA PRO A 179 4.88 -1.38 -3.61
C PRO A 179 3.50 -0.72 -3.74
N LEU A 180 2.91 -0.80 -4.94
CA LEU A 180 1.57 -0.28 -5.18
C LEU A 180 0.52 -1.16 -4.51
N LEU A 181 0.66 -2.48 -4.60
CA LEU A 181 -0.24 -3.45 -3.99
C LEU A 181 -0.33 -3.22 -2.48
N ASP A 182 0.80 -3.12 -1.79
CA ASP A 182 0.85 -2.92 -0.34
C ASP A 182 0.23 -1.56 0.06
N LEU A 183 0.47 -0.50 -0.72
CA LEU A 183 -0.13 0.80 -0.50
C LEU A 183 -1.65 0.78 -0.69
N CYS A 184 -2.15 0.18 -1.78
CA CYS A 184 -3.57 0.02 -2.04
C CYS A 184 -4.25 -0.82 -0.95
N LYS A 185 -3.63 -1.91 -0.48
CA LYS A 185 -4.16 -2.73 0.61
C LYS A 185 -4.36 -1.92 1.88
N ASN A 186 -3.36 -1.13 2.27
CA ASN A 186 -3.43 -0.28 3.45
C ASN A 186 -4.54 0.76 3.33
N MET A 187 -4.66 1.42 2.17
CA MET A 187 -5.71 2.41 1.92
C MET A 187 -7.11 1.79 1.94
N VAL A 188 -7.29 0.62 1.31
CA VAL A 188 -8.55 -0.11 1.33
C VAL A 188 -8.93 -0.50 2.75
N ILE A 189 -8.00 -1.05 3.54
CA ILE A 189 -8.28 -1.42 4.94
C ILE A 189 -8.65 -0.19 5.78
N GLN A 190 -7.97 0.94 5.60
CA GLN A 190 -8.27 2.18 6.33
C GLN A 190 -9.59 2.83 5.90
N GLY A 191 -10.00 2.64 4.64
CA GLY A 191 -11.24 3.15 4.07
C GLY A 191 -12.44 2.20 4.20
N LEU A 192 -12.28 1.07 4.90
CA LEU A 192 -13.35 0.10 5.09
C LEU A 192 -14.53 0.70 5.87
N THR A 193 -15.73 0.57 5.31
CA THR A 193 -17.00 0.96 5.92
C THR A 193 -18.05 -0.13 5.70
N VAL A 194 -19.19 -0.06 6.37
CA VAL A 194 -20.30 -1.03 6.23
C VAL A 194 -20.81 -1.07 4.78
N GLU A 195 -20.77 0.07 4.10
CA GLU A 195 -21.25 0.25 2.73
C GLU A 195 -20.30 -0.30 1.67
N ASN A 196 -19.06 -0.66 2.02
CA ASN A 196 -18.07 -1.17 1.07
C ASN A 196 -17.37 -2.47 1.53
N ALA A 197 -17.74 -3.01 2.69
CA ALA A 197 -17.04 -4.11 3.32
C ALA A 197 -17.12 -5.41 2.48
N PHE A 198 -18.27 -5.69 1.91
CA PHE A 198 -18.53 -6.91 1.17
C PHE A 198 -18.01 -6.84 -0.27
N SER A 199 -18.15 -5.71 -0.97
CA SER A 199 -17.47 -5.51 -2.26
C SER A 199 -15.95 -5.57 -2.11
N THR A 200 -15.39 -5.02 -1.03
CA THR A 200 -13.97 -5.16 -0.70
C THR A 200 -13.58 -6.61 -0.42
N TYR A 201 -14.38 -7.32 0.37
CA TYR A 201 -14.19 -8.75 0.63
C TYR A 201 -14.17 -9.56 -0.67
N SER A 202 -15.06 -9.23 -1.60
CA SER A 202 -15.18 -9.88 -2.90
C SER A 202 -13.89 -9.76 -3.70
N VAL A 203 -13.34 -8.54 -3.80
CA VAL A 203 -12.05 -8.29 -4.46
C VAL A 203 -10.90 -8.99 -3.73
N ALA A 204 -10.84 -8.89 -2.40
CA ALA A 204 -9.80 -9.53 -1.61
C ALA A 204 -9.82 -11.06 -1.75
N ASN A 205 -11.00 -11.67 -1.83
CA ASN A 205 -11.15 -13.09 -2.05
C ASN A 205 -10.74 -13.52 -3.46
N LEU A 206 -11.11 -12.75 -4.48
CA LEU A 206 -10.69 -13.00 -5.86
C LEU A 206 -9.16 -12.98 -6.01
N LEU A 207 -8.50 -12.01 -5.37
CA LEU A 207 -7.06 -11.82 -5.43
C LEU A 207 -6.28 -12.65 -4.39
N GLY A 208 -6.96 -13.37 -3.50
CA GLY A 208 -6.31 -14.16 -2.44
C GLY A 208 -5.59 -13.32 -1.38
N LEU A 209 -6.01 -12.08 -1.12
CA LEU A 209 -5.40 -11.15 -0.17
C LEU A 209 -5.93 -11.38 1.24
N GLU A 210 -5.26 -12.23 2.02
CA GLU A 210 -5.76 -12.69 3.33
C GLU A 210 -5.90 -11.60 4.39
N ASP A 211 -4.97 -10.65 4.43
CA ASP A 211 -5.01 -9.55 5.38
C ASP A 211 -6.20 -8.61 5.14
N VAL A 212 -6.48 -8.29 3.86
CA VAL A 212 -7.67 -7.52 3.49
C VAL A 212 -8.94 -8.32 3.76
N ARG A 213 -8.96 -9.63 3.44
CA ARG A 213 -10.09 -10.51 3.76
C ARG A 213 -10.40 -10.51 5.25
N GLN A 214 -9.39 -10.65 6.10
CA GLN A 214 -9.59 -10.70 7.55
C GLN A 214 -10.09 -9.37 8.11
N ALA A 215 -9.60 -8.24 7.58
CA ALA A 215 -10.12 -6.93 7.94
C ALA A 215 -11.61 -6.79 7.59
N CYS A 216 -12.01 -7.23 6.39
CA CYS A 216 -13.42 -7.22 5.97
C CYS A 216 -14.28 -8.12 6.86
N LYS A 217 -13.85 -9.38 7.10
CA LYS A 217 -14.54 -10.33 7.98
C LYS A 217 -14.77 -9.74 9.38
N GLY A 218 -13.76 -9.08 9.94
CA GLY A 218 -13.86 -8.44 11.25
C GLY A 218 -14.88 -7.30 11.29
N LEU A 219 -15.02 -6.51 10.22
CA LEU A 219 -16.01 -5.45 10.14
C LEU A 219 -17.43 -6.00 9.89
N ILE A 220 -17.57 -6.93 8.95
CA ILE A 220 -18.84 -7.57 8.60
C ILE A 220 -19.39 -8.34 9.80
N GLY A 221 -18.57 -9.12 10.49
CA GLY A 221 -19.01 -9.90 11.65
C GLY A 221 -19.55 -9.03 12.81
N ARG A 222 -19.02 -7.81 12.98
CA ARG A 222 -19.47 -6.87 14.01
C ARG A 222 -20.75 -6.10 13.64
N ASN A 223 -21.00 -5.92 12.35
CA ASN A 223 -22.11 -5.11 11.82
C ASN A 223 -22.96 -5.93 10.84
N LEU A 224 -23.15 -7.21 11.12
CA LEU A 224 -23.72 -8.16 10.16
C LEU A 224 -25.11 -7.71 9.69
N GLU A 225 -25.95 -7.23 10.60
CA GLU A 225 -27.30 -6.73 10.29
C GLU A 225 -27.22 -5.54 9.32
N ASP A 226 -26.37 -4.55 9.60
CA ASP A 226 -26.23 -3.36 8.78
C ASP A 226 -25.64 -3.67 7.40
N VAL A 227 -24.67 -4.60 7.32
CA VAL A 227 -24.09 -5.04 6.04
C VAL A 227 -25.11 -5.84 5.21
N ILE A 228 -25.94 -6.68 5.84
CA ILE A 228 -27.01 -7.42 5.14
C ILE A 228 -28.05 -6.47 4.54
N LEU A 229 -28.32 -5.36 5.22
CA LEU A 229 -29.28 -4.35 4.79
C LEU A 229 -28.66 -3.29 3.87
N SER A 230 -27.34 -3.29 3.67
CA SER A 230 -26.66 -2.30 2.83
C SER A 230 -26.74 -2.63 1.35
N ASP A 231 -26.60 -1.60 0.51
CA ASP A 231 -26.62 -1.77 -0.94
C ASP A 231 -25.42 -2.55 -1.50
N ASP A 232 -24.40 -2.77 -0.67
CA ASP A 232 -23.14 -3.43 -1.04
C ASP A 232 -23.34 -4.90 -1.44
N ILE A 233 -24.40 -5.56 -0.93
CA ILE A 233 -24.71 -6.96 -1.22
C ILE A 233 -25.60 -7.13 -2.46
N PHE A 234 -26.49 -6.18 -2.77
CA PHE A 234 -27.56 -6.39 -3.75
C PHE A 234 -27.09 -6.77 -5.16
N ASN A 235 -25.83 -6.47 -5.51
CA ASN A 235 -25.24 -6.78 -6.81
C ASN A 235 -24.13 -7.84 -6.77
N GLN A 236 -24.02 -8.61 -5.68
CA GLN A 236 -22.93 -9.56 -5.47
C GLN A 236 -23.41 -11.02 -5.53
N ASP A 237 -22.45 -11.93 -5.74
CA ASP A 237 -22.73 -13.37 -5.83
C ASP A 237 -23.16 -13.95 -4.48
N GLU A 238 -24.37 -14.54 -4.41
CA GLU A 238 -24.91 -15.21 -3.22
C GLU A 238 -23.97 -16.32 -2.70
N ALA A 239 -23.27 -17.03 -3.60
CA ALA A 239 -22.33 -18.07 -3.20
C ALA A 239 -21.12 -17.48 -2.46
N LEU A 240 -20.70 -16.27 -2.83
CA LEU A 240 -19.62 -15.56 -2.18
C LEU A 240 -20.03 -15.05 -0.79
N LEU A 241 -21.30 -14.66 -0.62
CA LEU A 241 -21.85 -14.28 0.67
C LEU A 241 -21.86 -15.48 1.63
N LEU A 242 -22.38 -16.63 1.16
CA LEU A 242 -22.36 -17.87 1.94
C LEU A 242 -20.93 -18.29 2.32
N ARG A 243 -19.98 -18.11 1.40
CA ARG A 243 -18.56 -18.36 1.68
C ARG A 243 -18.02 -17.40 2.75
N CYS A 244 -18.30 -16.11 2.64
CA CYS A 244 -17.92 -15.12 3.65
C CYS A 244 -18.48 -15.49 5.02
N MET A 245 -19.76 -15.83 5.10
CA MET A 245 -20.42 -16.24 6.34
C MET A 245 -19.78 -17.51 6.92
N ARG A 246 -19.54 -18.53 6.08
CA ARG A 246 -18.89 -19.77 6.51
C ARG A 246 -17.49 -19.50 7.07
N ASP A 247 -16.71 -18.69 6.37
CA ASP A 247 -15.36 -18.33 6.78
C ASP A 247 -15.35 -17.64 8.15
N MET A 248 -16.30 -16.74 8.42
CA MET A 248 -16.46 -16.06 9.72
C MET A 248 -16.87 -17.01 10.86
N VAL A 249 -17.72 -18.00 10.58
CA VAL A 249 -18.10 -19.03 11.56
C VAL A 249 -16.88 -19.90 11.91
N CYS A 250 -16.07 -20.27 10.92
CA CYS A 250 -14.90 -21.11 11.11
C CYS A 250 -13.74 -20.40 11.83
N SER A 251 -13.66 -19.06 11.78
CA SER A 251 -12.56 -18.29 12.37
C SER A 251 -12.74 -17.94 13.86
N LYS A 252 -13.84 -18.35 14.52
CA LYS A 252 -14.26 -17.90 15.88
C LYS A 252 -14.57 -16.40 16.00
N ASP A 253 -14.69 -15.67 14.90
CA ASP A 253 -14.95 -14.21 14.91
C ASP A 253 -16.40 -13.85 15.27
N ILE A 254 -17.28 -14.84 15.47
CA ILE A 254 -18.70 -14.64 15.83
C ILE A 254 -18.94 -14.60 17.36
N VAL A 255 -17.98 -15.01 18.19
CA VAL A 255 -18.17 -15.08 19.65
C VAL A 255 -17.25 -14.09 20.36
N GLY A 256 -17.66 -12.83 20.40
CA GLY A 256 -16.83 -11.80 21.02
C GLY A 256 -17.48 -10.46 21.31
N HIS A 257 -18.77 -10.39 21.68
CA HIS A 257 -19.34 -9.35 22.57
C HIS A 257 -20.83 -9.60 22.84
N LYS A 258 -21.11 -10.55 23.72
CA LYS A 258 -22.23 -10.42 24.66
C LYS A 258 -21.65 -10.70 26.04
N GLY A 259 -21.38 -9.63 26.80
CA GLY A 259 -20.74 -9.74 28.10
C GLY A 259 -20.66 -8.39 28.81
N ASN A 260 -21.73 -8.11 29.55
CA ASN A 260 -21.99 -7.02 30.51
C ASN A 260 -22.47 -5.69 29.95
#